data_AF-A0AAJ1Q7V7-F1
#
_entry.id   AF-A0AAJ1Q7V7-F1
#
_cell.length_a   1.000
_cell.length_b   1.000
_cell.length_c   1.000
_cell.angle_alpha   90.00
_cell.angle_beta   90.00
_cell.angle_gamma   90.00
#
_symmetry.space_group_name_H-M   'P 1'
#
loop_
_entity.id
_entity.type
_entity.pdbx_description
1 polymer ?
#
loop_
_entity_poly.entity_id
_entity_poly.type
_entity_poly.pdbx_seq_one_letter_code
_entity_poly.pdbx_strand_id
1 'polypeptide(L)'
;NTYVVPKTHLEVKKVWSGGPTVKPTIQLQLLRNGQAYGSVVELLNGQSRYRWEDLLATDDQGNPYHYSVKELAVEGYTSTIGPVQDNQVTITNTYVVPKTYLEVRKVWSGGPSVKPTIQLQLLRNGQAYGSVVELLNGQSRYR
;
A
#
# COMPACT_ATOMS: atom_id res chain seq x y z
N ASN A 1 12.61 -49.29 -4.67
CA ASN A 1 12.26 -48.27 -3.66
C ASN A 1 11.99 -46.99 -4.42
N THR A 2 10.79 -46.43 -4.34
CA THR A 2 10.41 -45.20 -5.07
C THR A 2 10.36 -44.07 -4.07
N TYR A 3 11.09 -42.98 -4.35
CA TYR A 3 11.03 -41.79 -3.51
C TYR A 3 9.62 -41.19 -3.56
N VAL A 4 9.00 -41.01 -2.39
CA VAL A 4 7.70 -40.35 -2.27
C VAL A 4 7.97 -38.90 -1.91
N VAL A 5 7.58 -37.99 -2.80
CA VAL A 5 7.77 -36.55 -2.60
C VAL A 5 6.90 -36.08 -1.43
N PRO A 6 7.49 -35.51 -0.36
CA PRO A 6 6.74 -34.97 0.75
C PRO A 6 5.89 -33.76 0.34
N LYS A 7 4.77 -33.55 1.03
CA LYS A 7 3.88 -32.41 0.82
C LYS A 7 4.00 -31.38 1.93
N THR A 8 3.71 -30.13 1.59
CA THR A 8 3.70 -28.97 2.47
C THR A 8 2.52 -28.05 2.12
N HIS A 9 2.43 -26.93 2.81
CA HIS A 9 1.45 -25.88 2.57
C HIS A 9 2.11 -24.51 2.69
N LEU A 10 1.41 -23.47 2.25
CA LEU A 10 1.76 -22.08 2.53
C LEU A 10 0.49 -21.32 2.90
N GLU A 11 0.49 -20.68 4.07
CA GLU A 11 -0.59 -19.82 4.54
C GLU A 11 -0.19 -18.35 4.44
N VAL A 12 -1.09 -17.54 3.87
CA VAL A 12 -0.99 -16.09 3.86
C VAL A 12 -1.89 -15.53 4.94
N LYS A 13 -1.36 -14.60 5.73
CA LYS A 13 -2.12 -13.70 6.58
C LYS A 13 -2.16 -12.31 5.96
N LYS A 14 -3.36 -11.76 5.76
CA LYS A 14 -3.57 -10.43 5.24
C LYS A 14 -3.80 -9.42 6.35
N VAL A 15 -3.05 -8.32 6.30
CA VAL A 15 -3.17 -7.18 7.21
C VAL A 15 -3.39 -5.90 6.40
N TRP A 16 -4.23 -5.01 6.94
CA TRP A 16 -4.48 -3.69 6.37
C TRP A 16 -4.07 -2.62 7.39
N SER A 17 -3.36 -1.60 6.92
CA SER A 17 -2.94 -0.44 7.70
C SER A 17 -3.62 0.81 7.12
N GLY A 18 -4.59 1.35 7.86
CA GLY A 18 -5.38 2.52 7.46
C GLY A 18 -6.36 2.27 6.31
N GLY A 19 -6.91 3.37 5.79
CA GLY A 19 -7.87 3.39 4.69
C GLY A 19 -9.32 3.09 5.09
N PRO A 20 -10.23 3.00 4.10
CA PRO A 20 -11.65 2.75 4.31
C PRO A 20 -11.93 1.43 5.03
N THR A 21 -13.08 1.30 5.72
CA THR A 21 -13.47 0.05 6.40
C THR A 21 -13.59 -1.12 5.42
N VAL A 22 -14.28 -0.90 4.30
CA VAL A 22 -14.38 -1.86 3.19
C VAL A 22 -13.05 -1.93 2.45
N LYS A 23 -12.52 -3.14 2.28
CA LYS A 23 -11.25 -3.39 1.59
C LYS A 23 -11.52 -3.95 0.19
N PRO A 24 -10.69 -3.62 -0.80
CA PRO A 24 -10.83 -4.22 -2.13
C PRO A 24 -10.51 -5.71 -2.08
N THR A 25 -11.05 -6.46 -3.03
CA THR A 25 -10.55 -7.80 -3.36
C THR A 25 -9.10 -7.68 -3.85
N ILE A 26 -8.25 -8.58 -3.39
CA ILE A 26 -6.86 -8.66 -3.84
C ILE A 26 -6.62 -9.97 -4.60
N GLN A 27 -5.58 -9.97 -5.43
CA GLN A 27 -5.15 -11.12 -6.18
C GLN A 27 -3.75 -11.57 -5.73
N LEU A 28 -3.62 -12.86 -5.41
CA LEU A 28 -2.39 -13.48 -4.93
C LEU A 28 -1.90 -14.53 -5.93
N GLN A 29 -0.61 -14.48 -6.24
CA GLN A 29 0.08 -15.48 -7.04
C GLN A 29 1.07 -16.24 -6.14
N LEU A 30 0.92 -17.56 -6.06
CA LEU A 30 1.93 -18.43 -5.47
C LEU A 30 3.15 -18.47 -6.40
N LEU A 31 4.34 -18.38 -5.83
CA LEU A 31 5.61 -18.55 -6.53
C LEU A 31 6.31 -19.80 -6.02
N ARG A 32 6.91 -20.56 -6.93
CA ARG A 32 7.80 -21.70 -6.64
C ARG A 32 9.16 -21.41 -7.27
N ASN A 33 10.21 -21.37 -6.46
CA ASN A 33 11.56 -20.96 -6.85
C ASN A 33 11.58 -19.61 -7.59
N GLY A 34 10.75 -18.66 -7.15
CA GLY A 34 10.64 -17.33 -7.75
C GLY A 34 9.80 -17.24 -9.03
N GLN A 35 9.30 -18.36 -9.55
CA GLN A 35 8.45 -18.40 -10.75
C GLN A 35 6.98 -18.61 -10.39
N ALA A 36 6.07 -18.06 -11.18
CA ALA A 36 4.64 -18.26 -10.99
C ALA A 36 4.28 -19.76 -11.00
N TYR A 37 3.51 -20.18 -9.99
CA TYR A 37 3.10 -21.56 -9.82
C TYR A 37 1.61 -21.62 -9.47
N GLY A 38 0.86 -22.39 -10.27
CA GLY A 38 -0.59 -22.48 -10.15
C GLY A 38 -1.31 -21.19 -10.58
N SER A 39 -2.63 -21.19 -10.37
CA SER A 39 -3.51 -20.07 -10.73
C SER A 39 -3.42 -18.93 -9.72
N VAL A 40 -3.70 -17.72 -10.19
CA VAL A 40 -3.97 -16.57 -9.32
C VAL A 40 -5.25 -16.84 -8.52
N VAL A 41 -5.22 -16.47 -7.23
CA VAL A 41 -6.36 -16.63 -6.32
C VAL A 41 -6.83 -15.28 -5.83
N GLU A 42 -8.13 -15.17 -5.59
CA GLU A 42 -8.73 -13.94 -5.07
C GLU A 42 -8.99 -14.06 -3.57
N LEU A 43 -8.65 -12.99 -2.84
CA LEU A 43 -9.00 -12.84 -1.44
C LEU A 43 -9.98 -11.66 -1.33
N LEU A 44 -11.25 -12.00 -1.07
CA LEU A 44 -12.37 -11.07 -1.03
C LEU A 44 -12.34 -10.19 0.23
N ASN A 45 -13.08 -9.07 0.19
CA ASN A 45 -13.28 -8.22 1.35
C ASN A 45 -13.74 -9.03 2.58
N GLY A 46 -13.10 -8.78 3.72
CA GLY A 46 -13.37 -9.46 4.99
C GLY A 46 -12.56 -10.76 5.18
N GLN A 47 -11.97 -11.33 4.13
CA GLN A 47 -11.06 -12.46 4.27
C GLN A 47 -9.67 -11.98 4.68
N SER A 48 -9.11 -12.61 5.70
CA SER A 48 -7.78 -12.26 6.25
C SER A 48 -6.75 -13.37 6.08
N ARG A 49 -7.13 -14.51 5.51
CA ARG A 49 -6.26 -15.68 5.36
C ARG A 49 -6.55 -16.42 4.07
N TYR A 50 -5.50 -16.98 3.47
CA TYR A 50 -5.58 -17.93 2.37
C TYR A 50 -4.53 -19.01 2.57
N ARG A 51 -4.81 -20.26 2.19
CA ARG A 51 -3.87 -21.36 2.33
C ARG A 51 -3.82 -22.21 1.08
N TRP A 52 -2.62 -22.39 0.54
CA TRP A 52 -2.35 -23.42 -0.47
C TRP A 52 -1.94 -24.70 0.25
N GLU A 53 -2.64 -25.79 -0.01
CA GLU A 53 -2.35 -27.12 0.52
C GLU A 53 -1.66 -27.98 -0.53
N ASP A 54 -1.21 -29.18 -0.12
CA ASP A 54 -0.72 -30.23 -1.00
C ASP A 54 0.43 -29.83 -1.94
N LEU A 55 1.23 -28.84 -1.54
CA LEU A 55 2.38 -28.38 -2.30
C LEU A 55 3.52 -29.40 -2.20
N LEU A 56 4.13 -29.79 -3.31
CA LEU A 56 5.32 -30.65 -3.27
C LEU A 56 6.46 -29.89 -2.59
N ALA A 57 7.12 -30.50 -1.60
CA ALA A 57 8.22 -29.86 -0.86
C ALA A 57 9.57 -30.02 -1.57
N THR A 58 9.73 -31.04 -2.40
CA THR A 58 10.94 -31.32 -3.18
C THR A 58 10.59 -31.73 -4.61
N ASP A 59 11.58 -31.73 -5.50
CA ASP A 59 11.49 -32.42 -6.79
C ASP A 59 11.74 -33.94 -6.63
N ASP A 60 11.68 -34.67 -7.75
CA ASP A 60 11.88 -36.12 -7.78
C ASP A 60 13.30 -36.57 -7.38
N GLN A 61 14.25 -35.63 -7.35
CA GLN A 61 15.65 -35.84 -6.95
C GLN A 61 15.89 -35.44 -5.48
N GLY A 62 14.87 -34.93 -4.78
CA GLY A 62 14.95 -34.50 -3.39
C GLY A 62 15.44 -33.06 -3.21
N ASN A 63 15.56 -32.26 -4.27
CA ASN A 63 15.93 -30.84 -4.14
C ASN A 63 14.72 -30.04 -3.63
N PRO A 64 14.87 -29.18 -2.60
CA PRO A 64 13.76 -28.45 -2.01
C PRO A 64 13.20 -27.36 -2.92
N TYR A 65 11.89 -27.20 -2.89
CA TYR A 65 11.19 -26.06 -3.46
C TYR A 65 11.07 -24.92 -2.44
N HIS A 66 11.33 -23.70 -2.88
CA HIS A 66 11.11 -22.49 -2.11
C HIS A 66 9.82 -21.82 -2.55
N TYR A 67 8.84 -21.78 -1.67
CA TYR A 67 7.57 -21.09 -1.92
C TYR A 67 7.59 -19.68 -1.37
N SER A 68 7.03 -18.76 -2.15
CA SER A 68 6.75 -17.38 -1.73
C SER A 68 5.46 -16.91 -2.39
N VAL A 69 5.01 -15.70 -2.04
CA VAL A 69 3.77 -15.14 -2.58
C VAL A 69 4.06 -13.79 -3.20
N LYS A 70 3.28 -13.44 -4.22
CA LYS A 70 3.21 -12.10 -4.79
C LYS A 70 1.77 -11.61 -4.73
N GLU A 71 1.57 -10.40 -4.22
CA GLU A 71 0.31 -9.67 -4.39
C GLU A 71 0.39 -8.84 -5.67
N LEU A 72 -0.68 -8.86 -6.46
CA LEU A 72 -0.83 -7.93 -7.58
C LEU A 72 -1.13 -6.52 -7.06
N ALA A 73 -0.85 -5.50 -7.88
CA ALA A 73 -1.04 -4.11 -7.46
C ALA A 73 -2.50 -3.84 -7.02
N VAL A 74 -2.65 -3.19 -5.87
CA VAL A 74 -3.94 -2.80 -5.31
C VAL A 74 -4.03 -1.28 -5.34
N GLU A 75 -5.03 -0.76 -6.03
CA GLU A 75 -5.22 0.68 -6.19
C GLU A 75 -5.37 1.39 -4.83
N GLY A 76 -4.63 2.48 -4.62
CA GLY A 76 -4.66 3.26 -3.38
C GLY A 76 -3.91 2.62 -2.21
N TYR A 77 -3.16 1.53 -2.42
CA TYR A 77 -2.37 0.87 -1.39
C TYR A 77 -0.94 0.59 -1.83
N THR A 78 0.00 0.64 -0.88
CA THR A 78 1.32 0.02 -1.03
C THR A 78 1.32 -1.33 -0.32
N SER A 79 1.98 -2.32 -0.92
CA SER A 79 2.02 -3.70 -0.41
C SER A 79 3.42 -4.05 0.07
N THR A 80 3.51 -4.70 1.23
CA THR A 80 4.74 -5.26 1.79
C THR A 80 4.52 -6.74 2.10
N ILE A 81 5.41 -7.60 1.61
CA ILE A 81 5.38 -9.04 1.83
C ILE A 81 6.49 -9.38 2.83
N GLY A 82 6.11 -9.97 3.96
CA GLY A 82 7.05 -10.43 4.98
C GLY A 82 7.82 -11.68 4.56
N PRO A 83 8.81 -12.12 5.36
CA PRO A 83 9.45 -13.40 5.14
C PRO A 83 8.46 -14.56 5.36
N VAL A 84 8.73 -15.70 4.71
CA VAL A 84 8.05 -16.95 5.04
C VAL A 84 8.68 -17.51 6.32
N GLN A 85 7.87 -17.75 7.34
CA GLN A 85 8.24 -18.37 8.61
C GLN A 85 7.21 -19.43 8.97
N ASP A 86 7.64 -20.65 9.27
CA ASP A 86 6.75 -21.78 9.60
C ASP A 86 5.59 -21.98 8.61
N ASN A 87 5.91 -21.94 7.30
CA ASN A 87 4.94 -22.00 6.20
C ASN A 87 3.86 -20.90 6.24
N GLN A 88 4.13 -19.79 6.92
CA GLN A 88 3.26 -18.63 6.98
C GLN A 88 3.96 -17.39 6.44
N VAL A 89 3.20 -16.51 5.79
CA VAL A 89 3.68 -15.21 5.32
C VAL A 89 2.62 -14.15 5.57
N THR A 90 3.05 -12.97 6.02
CA THR A 90 2.15 -11.83 6.21
C THR A 90 2.29 -10.84 5.06
N ILE A 91 1.16 -10.44 4.47
CA ILE A 91 1.09 -9.37 3.47
C ILE A 91 0.37 -8.18 4.11
N THR A 92 1.03 -7.03 4.13
CA THR A 92 0.49 -5.79 4.70
C THR A 92 0.21 -4.77 3.61
N ASN A 93 -1.06 -4.36 3.46
CA ASN A 93 -1.42 -3.23 2.61
C ASN A 93 -1.58 -1.95 3.42
N THR A 94 -0.84 -0.92 3.04
CA THR A 94 -0.87 0.39 3.69
C THR A 94 -1.57 1.39 2.78
N TYR A 95 -2.62 2.02 3.31
CA TYR A 95 -3.41 2.98 2.54
C TYR A 95 -2.59 4.23 2.20
N VAL A 96 -2.57 4.56 0.92
CA VAL A 96 -1.92 5.76 0.42
C VAL A 96 -2.93 6.91 0.50
N VAL A 97 -2.75 7.77 1.51
CA VAL A 97 -3.63 8.94 1.69
C VAL A 97 -3.48 9.87 0.48
N PRO A 98 -4.56 10.12 -0.28
CA PRO A 98 -4.50 11.01 -1.43
C PRO A 98 -4.18 12.42 -0.98
N LYS A 99 -3.31 13.10 -1.74
CA LYS A 99 -2.99 14.51 -1.51
C LYS A 99 -3.85 15.37 -2.43
N THR A 100 -4.25 16.53 -1.90
CA THR A 100 -4.87 17.60 -2.68
C THR A 100 -4.07 18.87 -2.50
N TYR A 101 -4.31 19.86 -3.35
CA TYR A 101 -3.68 21.17 -3.28
C TYR A 101 -4.76 22.26 -3.22
N LEU A 102 -4.39 23.40 -2.65
CA LEU A 102 -5.22 24.59 -2.58
C LEU A 102 -4.38 25.76 -3.08
N GLU A 103 -4.83 26.40 -4.17
CA GLU A 103 -4.20 27.63 -4.67
C GLU A 103 -4.90 28.84 -4.06
N VAL A 104 -4.14 29.74 -3.44
CA VAL A 104 -4.67 31.00 -2.88
C VAL A 104 -4.20 32.16 -3.74
N ARG A 105 -5.18 32.97 -4.21
CA ARG A 105 -4.91 34.22 -4.91
C ARG A 105 -5.33 35.41 -4.05
N LYS A 106 -4.37 36.29 -3.73
CA LYS A 106 -4.66 37.57 -3.08
C LYS A 106 -4.93 38.65 -4.14
N VAL A 107 -6.10 39.27 -4.05
CA VAL A 107 -6.46 40.47 -4.85
C VAL A 107 -6.55 41.66 -3.90
N TRP A 108 -5.92 42.77 -4.29
CA TRP A 108 -6.01 44.05 -3.59
C TRP A 108 -6.99 44.96 -4.34
N SER A 109 -7.92 45.59 -3.63
CA SER A 109 -8.84 46.59 -4.18
C SER A 109 -8.68 47.89 -3.41
N GLY A 110 -8.26 48.95 -4.12
CA GLY A 110 -7.94 50.25 -3.51
C GLY A 110 -6.71 50.25 -2.59
N GLY A 111 -6.53 51.35 -1.87
CA GLY A 111 -5.45 51.54 -0.90
C GLY A 111 -4.13 52.09 -1.49
N PRO A 112 -3.10 52.26 -0.65
CA PRO A 112 -1.81 52.84 -1.04
C PRO A 112 -1.10 51.99 -2.10
N SER A 113 -0.20 52.61 -2.89
CA SER A 113 0.56 51.93 -3.95
C SER A 113 1.40 50.77 -3.41
N VAL A 114 2.11 51.00 -2.30
CA VAL A 114 2.86 49.97 -1.55
C VAL A 114 1.88 49.10 -0.76
N LYS A 115 1.92 47.78 -1.00
CA LYS A 115 1.06 46.80 -0.31
C LYS A 115 1.81 46.20 0.89
N PRO A 116 1.13 45.99 2.03
CA PRO A 116 1.75 45.40 3.20
C PRO A 116 2.07 43.93 2.95
N THR A 117 3.01 43.40 3.74
CA THR A 117 3.19 41.96 3.91
C THR A 117 1.96 41.37 4.58
N ILE A 118 1.49 40.23 4.09
CA ILE A 118 0.44 39.45 4.76
C ILE A 118 0.93 38.03 5.04
N GLN A 119 0.36 37.43 6.08
CA GLN A 119 0.58 36.04 6.45
C GLN A 119 -0.67 35.22 6.13
N LEU A 120 -0.48 34.03 5.57
CA LEU A 120 -1.52 33.08 5.27
C LEU A 120 -1.24 31.78 6.04
N GLN A 121 -2.26 31.28 6.75
CA GLN A 121 -2.21 29.99 7.43
C GLN A 121 -3.25 29.07 6.79
N LEU A 122 -2.82 27.92 6.28
CA LEU A 122 -3.74 26.86 5.88
C LEU A 122 -4.40 26.29 7.13
N LEU A 123 -5.72 26.16 7.11
CA LEU A 123 -6.49 25.48 8.16
C LEU A 123 -7.03 24.14 7.62
N ARG A 124 -6.90 23.07 8.41
CA ARG A 124 -7.55 21.79 8.18
C ARG A 124 -8.58 21.56 9.28
N ASN A 125 -9.86 21.42 8.91
CA ASN A 125 -10.98 21.29 9.85
C ASN A 125 -11.00 22.42 10.91
N GLY A 126 -10.70 23.65 10.50
CA GLY A 126 -10.65 24.82 11.38
C GLY A 126 -9.39 24.95 12.24
N GLN A 127 -8.47 23.98 12.21
CA GLN A 127 -7.21 24.03 12.95
C GLN A 127 -6.01 24.36 12.04
N ALA A 128 -5.03 25.09 12.58
CA ALA A 128 -3.81 25.43 11.84
C ALA A 128 -3.08 24.18 11.35
N TYR A 129 -2.72 24.16 10.06
CA TYR A 129 -2.07 23.03 9.40
C TYR A 129 -0.95 23.52 8.48
N GLY A 130 0.25 22.98 8.68
CA GLY A 130 1.44 23.39 7.94
C GLY A 130 1.97 24.76 8.37
N SER A 131 3.01 25.21 7.69
CA SER A 131 3.68 26.48 7.99
C SER A 131 2.89 27.68 7.49
N VAL A 132 3.00 28.79 8.22
CA VAL A 132 2.55 30.11 7.75
C VAL A 132 3.35 30.50 6.52
N VAL A 133 2.64 31.01 5.50
CA VAL A 133 3.21 31.54 4.28
C VAL A 133 3.15 33.06 4.33
N GLU A 134 4.28 33.72 4.09
CA GLU A 134 4.34 35.18 3.96
C GLU A 134 4.26 35.59 2.49
N LEU A 135 3.33 36.49 2.16
CA LEU A 135 3.28 37.16 0.87
C LEU A 135 3.83 38.57 1.06
N LEU A 136 5.06 38.79 0.61
CA LEU A 136 5.74 40.07 0.69
C LEU A 136 5.26 41.02 -0.42
N ASN A 137 5.13 42.30 -0.09
CA ASN A 137 5.09 43.42 -1.06
C ASN A 137 4.18 43.22 -2.29
N GLY A 138 2.95 42.76 -2.09
CA GLY A 138 1.95 42.67 -3.18
C GLY A 138 2.04 41.41 -4.06
N GLN A 139 2.81 40.39 -3.67
CA GLN A 139 2.72 39.07 -4.30
C GLN A 139 1.27 38.53 -4.21
N SER A 140 0.76 38.01 -5.33
CA SER A 140 -0.66 37.63 -5.48
C SER A 140 -0.91 36.13 -5.58
N ARG A 141 0.13 35.30 -5.56
CA ARG A 141 0.04 33.84 -5.73
C ARG A 141 1.07 33.11 -4.88
N TYR A 142 0.67 32.00 -4.28
CA TYR A 142 1.53 30.99 -3.69
C TYR A 142 1.02 29.61 -4.15
N ARG A 143 1.92 28.72 -4.58
CA ARG A 143 1.61 27.36 -5.04
C ARG A 143 2.05 26.33 -4.02
#